data_AF-A0A842MNP2-F1
#
_entry.id   AF-A0A842MNP2-F1
#
_cell.length_a   1.000
_cell.length_b   1.000
_cell.length_c   1.000
_cell.angle_alpha   90.00
_cell.angle_beta   90.00
_cell.angle_gamma   90.00
#
_symmetry.space_group_name_H-M   'P 1'
#
loop_
_entity.id
_entity.type
_entity.pdbx_description
1 polymer ?
#
loop_
_entity_poly.entity_id
_entity_poly.type
_entity_poly.pdbx_seq_one_letter_code
_entity_poly.pdbx_strand_id
1 'polypeptide(L)'
;MVSAFALILVAVFLIYLAGWLLAPKSRKSEEEHAPYACGERAVSRRVSFNVSLYKFLIYFAILDASVLLVAFAALYAFTLSSLPYLLAYLFIVLTAALILFEGGEK
;
A
#
# COMPACT_ATOMS: atom_id res chain seq x y z
N MET A 1 -19.93 8.28 -0.81
CA MET A 1 -18.58 7.70 -0.60
C MET A 1 -17.72 7.80 -1.85
N VAL A 2 -18.16 7.32 -3.01
CA VAL A 2 -17.40 7.44 -4.28
C VAL A 2 -17.10 8.89 -4.67
N SER A 3 -18.05 9.80 -4.49
CA SER A 3 -17.86 11.24 -4.76
C SER A 3 -16.78 11.88 -3.87
N ALA A 4 -16.77 11.59 -2.58
CA ALA A 4 -15.76 12.10 -1.65
C ALA A 4 -14.36 11.54 -1.97
N PHE A 5 -14.26 10.25 -2.30
CA PHE A 5 -13.01 9.64 -2.73
C PHE A 5 -12.47 10.26 -4.02
N ALA A 6 -13.33 10.47 -5.02
CA ALA A 6 -12.95 11.15 -6.26
C ALA A 6 -12.46 12.58 -6.00
N LEU A 7 -13.13 13.33 -5.12
CA LEU A 7 -12.71 14.68 -4.75
C LEU A 7 -11.33 14.70 -4.09
N ILE A 8 -11.02 13.73 -3.21
CA ILE A 8 -9.70 13.61 -2.58
C ILE A 8 -8.63 13.34 -3.63
N LEU A 9 -8.87 12.41 -4.56
CA LEU A 9 -7.92 12.11 -5.63
C LEU A 9 -7.68 13.32 -6.54
N VAL A 10 -8.75 14.02 -6.91
CA VAL A 10 -8.65 15.26 -7.70
C VAL A 10 -7.86 16.32 -6.93
N ALA A 11 -8.12 16.50 -5.64
CA ALA A 11 -7.39 17.46 -4.81
C ALA A 11 -5.89 17.13 -4.75
N VAL A 12 -5.53 15.87 -4.48
CA VAL A 12 -4.13 15.41 -4.46
C VAL A 12 -3.46 15.63 -5.81
N PHE A 13 -4.15 15.31 -6.90
CA PHE A 13 -3.65 15.51 -8.26
C PHE A 13 -3.40 16.99 -8.55
N LEU A 14 -4.34 17.87 -8.22
CA LEU A 14 -4.20 19.31 -8.41
C LEU A 14 -3.06 19.90 -7.58
N ILE A 15 -2.87 19.43 -6.34
CA ILE A 15 -1.74 19.84 -5.49
C ILE A 15 -0.41 19.45 -6.13
N TYR A 16 -0.30 18.21 -6.62
CA TYR A 16 0.90 17.73 -7.31
C TYR A 16 1.17 18.51 -8.60
N LEU A 17 0.12 18.77 -9.39
CA LEU A 17 0.23 19.51 -10.64
C LEU A 17 0.65 20.96 -10.39
N ALA A 18 0.05 21.61 -9.38
CA ALA A 18 0.44 22.95 -8.96
C ALA A 18 1.89 22.97 -8.47
N GLY A 19 2.30 22.01 -7.63
CA GLY A 19 3.68 21.88 -7.19
C GLY A 19 4.66 21.73 -8.35
N TRP A 20 4.30 20.93 -9.36
CA TRP A 20 5.14 20.74 -10.55
C TRP A 20 5.23 21.99 -11.44
N LEU A 21 4.14 22.74 -11.58
CA LEU A 21 4.08 23.95 -12.42
C LEU A 21 4.73 25.16 -11.73
N LEU A 22 4.58 25.30 -10.42
CA LEU A 22 5.08 26.45 -9.65
C LEU A 22 6.52 26.24 -9.15
N ALA A 23 7.01 25.01 -9.08
CA ALA A 23 8.37 24.76 -8.58
C ALA A 23 9.44 25.40 -9.48
N PRO A 24 10.45 26.06 -8.90
CA PRO A 24 11.57 26.58 -9.65
C PRO A 24 12.32 25.43 -10.31
N LYS A 25 12.51 25.51 -11.61
CA LYS A 25 13.20 24.48 -12.38
C LYS A 25 14.70 24.59 -12.08
N SER A 26 15.20 23.75 -11.18
CA SER A 26 16.63 23.74 -10.86
C SER A 26 17.46 23.30 -12.08
N ARG A 27 18.67 23.85 -12.20
CA ARG A 27 19.68 23.34 -13.13
C ARG A 27 20.12 21.99 -12.58
N LYS A 28 19.55 20.92 -13.12
CA LYS A 28 19.87 19.52 -12.82
C LYS A 28 21.39 19.32 -12.78
N SER A 29 21.97 19.43 -11.59
CA SER A 29 23.37 19.08 -11.36
C SER A 29 23.42 17.63 -10.89
N GLU A 30 24.52 16.95 -11.17
CA GLU A 30 24.73 15.58 -10.70
C GLU A 30 24.66 15.49 -9.16
N GLU A 31 25.04 16.58 -8.47
CA GLU A 31 24.99 16.69 -7.01
C GLU A 31 23.57 16.88 -6.46
N GLU A 32 22.67 17.55 -7.17
CA GLU A 32 21.27 17.73 -6.74
C GLU A 32 20.48 16.41 -6.74
N HIS A 33 20.81 15.51 -7.67
CA HIS A 33 20.18 14.20 -7.78
C HIS A 33 20.92 13.10 -7.00
N ALA A 34 22.00 13.44 -6.31
CA ALA A 34 22.74 12.48 -5.49
C ALA A 34 21.92 12.08 -4.24
N PRO A 35 21.98 10.81 -3.81
CA PRO A 35 21.33 10.37 -2.59
C PRO A 35 21.88 11.13 -1.39
N TYR A 36 20.99 11.55 -0.48
CA TYR A 36 21.39 12.25 0.73
C TYR A 36 22.25 11.33 1.62
N ALA A 37 23.53 11.66 1.75
CA ALA A 37 24.47 11.00 2.65
C ALA A 37 25.47 12.00 3.22
N CYS A 38 24.97 13.11 3.77
CA CYS A 38 25.78 14.17 4.38
C CYS A 38 26.89 14.72 3.45
N GLY A 39 26.64 14.77 2.13
CA GLY A 39 27.60 15.22 1.12
C GLY A 39 28.52 14.12 0.56
N GLU A 40 28.46 12.91 1.12
CA GLU A 40 29.23 11.75 0.63
C GLU A 40 28.52 11.08 -0.55
N ARG A 41 29.29 10.48 -1.47
CA ARG A 41 28.72 9.71 -2.58
C ARG A 41 28.23 8.35 -2.08
N ALA A 42 26.97 8.29 -1.62
CA ALA A 42 26.38 7.03 -1.21
C ALA A 42 26.11 6.11 -2.41
N VAL A 43 26.65 4.90 -2.33
CA VAL A 43 26.30 3.83 -3.26
C VAL A 43 24.93 3.29 -2.86
N SER A 44 23.96 3.40 -3.75
CA SER A 44 22.62 2.82 -3.56
C SER A 44 22.70 1.30 -3.65
N ARG A 45 23.16 0.67 -2.57
CA ARG A 45 23.13 -0.78 -2.40
C ARG A 45 21.78 -1.13 -1.78
N ARG A 46 21.10 -2.16 -2.31
CA ARG A 46 19.90 -2.71 -1.68
C ARG A 46 20.25 -3.20 -0.29
N VAL A 47 19.83 -2.46 0.73
CA VAL A 47 19.96 -2.84 2.14
C VAL A 47 18.80 -3.76 2.46
N SER A 48 19.10 -4.97 2.94
CA SER A 48 18.08 -5.84 3.54
C SER A 48 17.71 -5.28 4.91
N PHE A 49 16.49 -4.78 5.05
CA PHE A 49 15.98 -4.30 6.33
C PHE A 49 15.45 -5.47 7.14
N ASN A 50 15.91 -5.60 8.39
CA ASN A 50 15.36 -6.59 9.32
C ASN A 50 14.05 -6.03 9.90
N VAL A 51 12.93 -6.73 9.66
CA VAL A 51 11.62 -6.32 10.13
C VAL A 51 11.44 -6.78 11.59
N SER A 52 11.77 -5.90 12.54
CA SER A 52 11.71 -6.20 13.98
C SER A 52 10.32 -6.59 14.48
N LEU A 53 9.26 -6.13 13.81
CA LEU A 53 7.86 -6.32 14.19
C LEU A 53 7.12 -7.32 13.28
N TYR A 54 7.83 -8.26 12.64
CA TYR A 54 7.20 -9.21 11.72
C TYR A 54 6.06 -10.02 12.36
N LYS A 55 6.20 -10.41 13.65
CA LYS A 55 5.14 -11.12 14.39
C LYS A 55 3.88 -10.28 14.53
N PHE A 56 4.03 -8.99 14.81
CA PHE A 56 2.91 -8.06 14.89
C PHE A 56 2.20 -7.93 13.54
N LEU A 57 2.95 -7.82 12.44
CA LEU A 57 2.40 -7.77 11.09
C LEU A 57 1.57 -9.02 10.75
N ILE A 58 2.05 -10.21 11.13
CA ILE A 58 1.30 -11.46 10.93
C ILE A 58 -0.02 -11.42 11.71
N TYR A 59 0.01 -11.06 13.00
CA TYR A 59 -1.20 -10.97 13.81
C TYR A 59 -2.16 -9.90 13.28
N PHE A 60 -1.64 -8.75 12.84
CA PHE A 60 -2.44 -7.69 12.21
C PHE A 60 -3.17 -8.20 10.96
N ALA A 61 -2.48 -8.90 10.07
CA ALA A 61 -3.08 -9.45 8.86
C ALA A 61 -4.17 -10.50 9.17
N ILE A 62 -3.95 -11.38 10.15
CA ILE A 62 -4.94 -12.37 10.58
C ILE A 62 -6.19 -11.69 11.15
N LEU A 63 -6.00 -10.71 12.04
CA LEU A 63 -7.12 -10.00 12.67
C LEU A 63 -7.89 -9.17 11.65
N ASP A 64 -7.21 -8.41 10.80
CA ASP A 64 -7.82 -7.62 9.73
C ASP A 64 -8.68 -8.50 8.81
N ALA A 65 -8.16 -9.68 8.45
CA ALA A 65 -8.91 -10.61 7.63
C ALA A 65 -10.12 -11.24 8.31
N SER A 66 -9.99 -11.58 9.60
CA SER A 66 -11.11 -12.12 10.36
C SER A 66 -12.24 -11.10 10.54
N VAL A 67 -11.92 -9.81 10.73
CA VAL A 67 -12.90 -8.74 10.89
C VAL A 67 -13.70 -8.55 9.60
N LEU A 68 -13.02 -8.54 8.45
CA LEU A 68 -13.68 -8.43 7.15
C LEU A 68 -14.56 -9.65 6.86
N LEU A 69 -14.12 -10.87 7.19
CA LEU A 69 -14.94 -12.07 7.07
C LEU A 69 -16.22 -11.99 7.92
N VAL A 70 -16.11 -11.58 9.19
CA VAL A 70 -17.27 -11.42 10.07
C VAL A 70 -18.22 -10.35 9.55
N ALA A 71 -17.69 -9.22 9.07
CA ALA A 71 -18.48 -8.14 8.50
C ALA A 71 -19.28 -8.61 7.27
N PHE A 72 -18.65 -9.30 6.33
CA PHE A 72 -19.33 -9.85 5.15
C PHE A 72 -20.31 -10.96 5.49
N ALA A 73 -19.99 -11.84 6.44
CA ALA A 73 -20.91 -12.88 6.89
C ALA A 73 -22.18 -12.28 7.52
N ALA A 74 -22.04 -11.24 8.35
CA ALA A 74 -23.17 -10.52 8.91
C ALA A 74 -24.02 -9.81 7.84
N LEU A 75 -23.37 -9.21 6.83
CA LEU A 75 -24.05 -8.57 5.70
C LEU A 75 -24.76 -9.58 4.78
N TYR A 76 -24.19 -10.76 4.57
CA TYR A 76 -24.80 -11.84 3.78
C TYR A 76 -26.02 -12.43 4.47
N ALA A 77 -25.95 -12.62 5.79
CA ALA A 77 -27.11 -13.05 6.59
C ALA A 77 -28.30 -12.08 6.48
N PHE A 78 -28.03 -10.81 6.18
CA PHE A 78 -29.06 -9.78 6.01
C PHE A 78 -29.47 -9.55 4.54
N THR A 79 -28.55 -9.71 3.59
CA THR A 79 -28.76 -9.45 2.15
C THR A 79 -27.90 -10.37 1.27
N LEU A 80 -28.55 -11.23 0.48
CA LEU A 80 -27.91 -12.15 -0.48
C LEU A 80 -27.05 -11.46 -1.55
N SER A 81 -27.24 -10.15 -1.78
CA SER A 81 -26.50 -9.33 -2.76
C SER A 81 -25.02 -9.11 -2.41
N SER A 82 -24.58 -9.49 -1.21
CA SER A 82 -23.19 -9.31 -0.73
C SER A 82 -22.25 -10.47 -1.07
N LEU A 83 -22.78 -11.59 -1.58
CA LEU A 83 -22.02 -12.78 -1.98
C LEU A 83 -20.83 -12.52 -2.93
N PRO A 84 -20.94 -11.71 -4.02
CA PRO A 84 -19.81 -11.49 -4.92
C PRO A 84 -18.65 -10.75 -4.24
N TYR A 85 -18.94 -9.85 -3.29
CA TYR A 85 -17.90 -9.12 -2.55
C TYR A 85 -17.15 -10.04 -1.58
N LEU A 86 -17.86 -10.96 -0.92
CA LEU A 86 -17.24 -11.98 -0.07
C LEU A 86 -16.33 -12.92 -0.87
N LEU A 87 -16.77 -13.37 -2.05
CA LEU A 87 -15.96 -14.22 -2.94
C LEU A 87 -14.71 -13.50 -3.43
N ALA A 88 -14.82 -12.23 -3.84
CA ALA A 88 -13.68 -11.43 -4.24
C ALA A 88 -12.69 -11.24 -3.09
N TYR A 89 -13.20 -11.01 -1.87
CA TYR A 89 -12.36 -10.87 -0.69
C TYR A 89 -11.59 -12.16 -0.37
N LEU A 90 -12.27 -13.32 -0.35
CA LEU A 90 -11.64 -14.63 -0.15
C LEU A 90 -10.57 -14.92 -1.22
N PHE A 91 -10.84 -14.56 -2.47
CA PHE A 91 -9.86 -14.70 -3.55
C PHE A 91 -8.60 -13.86 -3.29
N ILE A 92 -8.76 -12.59 -2.88
CA ILE A 92 -7.62 -11.73 -2.54
C ILE A 92 -6.81 -12.34 -1.39
N VAL A 93 -7.47 -12.79 -0.32
CA VAL A 93 -6.78 -13.43 0.82
C VAL A 93 -6.01 -14.68 0.39
N LEU A 94 -6.61 -15.51 -0.46
CA LEU A 94 -5.97 -16.70 -1.02
C LEU A 94 -4.72 -16.33 -1.85
N THR A 95 -4.84 -15.36 -2.76
CA THR A 95 -3.69 -14.91 -3.58
C THR A 95 -2.57 -14.33 -2.72
N ALA A 96 -2.90 -13.55 -1.70
CA ALA A 96 -1.92 -13.00 -0.76
C ALA A 96 -1.20 -14.11 0.02
N ALA A 97 -1.94 -15.14 0.48
CA ALA A 97 -1.37 -16.28 1.18
C ALA A 97 -0.42 -17.09 0.29
N LEU A 98 -0.77 -17.29 -0.99
CA LEU A 98 0.09 -17.97 -1.97
C LEU A 98 1.38 -17.19 -2.24
N ILE A 99 1.29 -15.88 -2.45
CA ILE A 99 2.45 -15.00 -2.66
C ILE A 99 3.37 -15.02 -1.43
N LEU A 100 2.79 -15.02 -0.23
CA LEU A 100 3.57 -15.06 1.02
C LEU A 100 4.25 -16.42 1.21
N PHE A 101 3.58 -17.51 0.87
CA PHE A 101 4.15 -18.86 0.97
C PHE A 101 5.32 -19.05 0.01
N GLU A 102 5.16 -18.61 -1.25
CA GLU A 102 6.22 -18.66 -2.27
C GLU A 102 7.41 -17.75 -1.93
N GLY A 103 7.17 -16.66 -1.19
CA GLY A 103 8.21 -15.77 -0.67
C GLY A 103 9.02 -16.32 0.50
N GLY A 104 8.59 -17.41 1.14
CA GLY A 104 9.25 -18.03 2.30
C GLY A 104 10.27 -19.13 1.96
N GLU A 105 10.34 -19.56 0.70
CA GLU A 105 11.17 -20.69 0.24
C GLU A 105 12.55 -20.24 -0.29
N LYS A 106 13.18 -19.24 0.34
CA LYS A 106 14.53 -18.75 0.01
C LYS A 106 15.39 -18.49 1.24
#